data_AF-A0A1G0X8G1-F1
#
_entry.id   AF-A0A1G0X8G1-F1
#
_cell.length_a   1.000
_cell.length_b   1.000
_cell.length_c   1.000
_cell.angle_alpha   90.00
_cell.angle_beta   90.00
_cell.angle_gamma   90.00
#
_symmetry.space_group_name_H-M   'P 1'
#
loop_
_entity.id
_entity.type
_entity.pdbx_description
1 polymer ?
#
loop_
_entity_poly.entity_id
_entity_poly.type
_entity_poly.pdbx_seq_one_letter_code
_entity_poly.pdbx_strand_id
1 'polypeptide(L)'
;MKNKLLTLGNAISISLIIIVNLFFLFYLKYSSHNLSFIDFRFVLIGNLINTAFSFLIILGIFILFFKSVSVSLSIFYLLTGLLNLFLLMVVILTFLNIPSQEYYLLSLSFMQVLIIIAFGLFQLTQLFFILIVWLKILKIEKLIYLRALVNSIFTAMGLLIFALIFINTKSINRKGATLGNNKPSIAVVLGAAVWSDNKPSPSLAFRVDKAAELHKEGIVNKIQLTGGSAPGELSEAEVSLNHILKKGISRDNIWIEKNTTSTIEQVRFVKKELIQKKQFNSVVIISDIYHLQRVKEICNFYNVKADLAASNLNLRTDKIIFYQLRECTALLLFWLFAL
;
A
#
# COMPACT_ATOMS: atom_id res chain seq x y z
N MET A 1 11.04 36.78 11.04
CA MET A 1 12.06 36.18 10.15
C MET A 1 12.30 37.12 8.97
N LYS A 2 13.55 37.50 8.66
CA LYS A 2 13.84 38.45 7.56
C LYS A 2 13.76 37.73 6.21
N ASN A 3 12.97 38.25 5.28
CA ASN A 3 12.94 37.74 3.90
C ASN A 3 14.20 38.19 3.17
N LYS A 4 14.81 37.29 2.39
CA LYS A 4 15.97 37.56 1.55
C LYS A 4 15.76 36.95 0.17
N LEU A 5 16.49 37.45 -0.82
CA LEU A 5 16.57 36.80 -2.12
C LEU A 5 17.22 35.42 -1.94
N LEU A 6 16.64 34.42 -2.60
CA LEU A 6 17.22 33.08 -2.65
C LEU A 6 18.52 33.16 -3.46
N THR A 7 19.64 32.69 -2.90
CA THR A 7 20.89 32.57 -3.64
C THR A 7 20.93 31.22 -4.38
N LEU A 8 21.72 31.15 -5.45
CA LEU A 8 21.91 29.91 -6.19
C LEU A 8 22.42 28.77 -5.28
N GLY A 9 23.38 29.08 -4.40
CA GLY A 9 23.92 28.11 -3.45
C GLY A 9 22.86 27.53 -2.50
N ASN A 10 21.95 28.37 -1.99
CA ASN A 10 20.83 27.91 -1.15
C ASN A 10 19.82 27.07 -1.94
N ALA A 11 19.51 27.46 -3.18
CA ALA A 11 18.61 26.70 -4.05
C ALA A 11 19.16 25.29 -4.34
N ILE A 12 20.45 25.21 -4.67
CA ILE A 12 21.15 23.95 -4.93
C ILE A 12 21.20 23.07 -3.67
N SER A 13 21.59 23.63 -2.52
CA SER A 13 21.73 22.85 -1.28
C SER A 13 20.42 22.21 -0.85
N ILE A 14 19.33 22.98 -0.82
CA ILE A 14 18.00 22.47 -0.45
C ILE A 14 17.53 21.40 -1.46
N SER A 15 17.72 21.65 -2.75
CA SER A 15 17.31 20.71 -3.80
C SER A 15 18.07 19.39 -3.70
N LEU A 16 19.38 19.43 -3.42
CA LEU A 16 20.20 18.23 -3.27
C LEU A 16 19.75 17.39 -2.08
N ILE A 17 19.39 18.02 -0.95
CA ILE A 17 18.84 17.31 0.21
C ILE A 17 17.50 16.65 -0.11
N ILE A 18 16.61 17.34 -0.86
CA ILE A 18 15.33 16.77 -1.29
C ILE A 18 15.54 15.54 -2.19
N ILE A 19 16.52 15.62 -3.11
CA ILE A 19 16.88 14.49 -3.98
C ILE A 19 17.40 13.31 -3.14
N VAL A 20 18.29 13.55 -2.18
CA VAL A 20 18.80 12.50 -1.27
C VAL A 20 17.66 11.85 -0.49
N ASN A 21 16.73 12.66 0.05
CA ASN A 21 15.54 12.14 0.74
C ASN A 21 14.67 11.27 -0.17
N LEU A 22 14.48 11.64 -1.44
CA LEU A 22 13.71 10.85 -2.40
C LEU A 22 14.39 9.50 -2.69
N PHE A 23 15.70 9.49 -2.94
CA PHE A 23 16.44 8.25 -3.16
C PHE A 23 16.41 7.35 -1.93
N PHE A 24 16.56 7.93 -0.75
CA PHE A 24 16.53 7.18 0.49
C PHE A 24 15.14 6.61 0.80
N LEU A 25 14.08 7.38 0.51
CA LEU A 25 12.70 6.89 0.57
C LEU A 25 12.49 5.68 -0.35
N PHE A 26 12.97 5.73 -1.60
CA PHE A 26 12.90 4.59 -2.50
C PHE A 26 13.73 3.40 -2.02
N TYR A 27 14.92 3.65 -1.48
CA TYR A 27 15.74 2.61 -0.89
C TYR A 27 14.96 1.88 0.22
N LEU A 28 14.44 2.62 1.21
CA LEU A 28 13.68 2.06 2.32
C LEU A 28 12.46 1.26 1.84
N LYS A 29 11.67 1.84 0.92
CA LYS A 29 10.46 1.25 0.36
C LYS A 29 10.70 -0.10 -0.34
N TYR A 30 11.89 -0.32 -0.90
CA TYR A 30 12.21 -1.58 -1.58
C TYR A 30 12.99 -2.54 -0.66
N SER A 31 13.93 -2.02 0.13
CA SER A 31 14.76 -2.83 1.03
C SER A 31 13.95 -3.49 2.14
N SER A 32 12.95 -2.80 2.72
CA SER A 32 12.07 -3.37 3.75
C SER A 32 11.22 -4.54 3.22
N HIS A 33 11.10 -4.68 1.90
CA HIS A 33 10.34 -5.72 1.23
C HIS A 33 11.21 -6.79 0.58
N ASN A 34 12.52 -6.81 0.89
CA ASN A 34 13.52 -7.69 0.29
C ASN A 34 13.56 -7.58 -1.25
N LEU A 35 13.31 -6.38 -1.78
CA LEU A 35 13.49 -6.06 -3.20
C LEU A 35 14.78 -5.29 -3.39
N SER A 36 15.46 -5.59 -4.50
CA SER A 36 16.70 -4.92 -4.87
C SER A 36 16.42 -3.66 -5.69
N PHE A 37 17.44 -2.84 -5.94
CA PHE A 37 17.32 -1.70 -6.84
C PHE A 37 16.96 -2.11 -8.28
N ILE A 38 17.25 -3.36 -8.69
CA ILE A 38 16.89 -3.89 -10.02
C ILE A 38 15.37 -4.05 -10.15
N ASP A 39 14.67 -4.26 -9.05
CA ASP A 39 13.20 -4.38 -9.03
C ASP A 39 12.51 -3.00 -9.09
N PHE A 40 13.27 -1.90 -8.99
CA PHE A 40 12.74 -0.54 -9.02
C PHE A 40 12.06 -0.25 -10.35
N ARG A 41 10.79 0.15 -10.27
CA ARG A 41 10.04 0.62 -11.44
C ARG A 41 9.51 2.02 -11.20
N PHE A 42 10.00 2.95 -12.01
CA PHE A 42 9.59 4.34 -11.96
C PHE A 42 8.09 4.52 -12.23
N VAL A 43 7.53 3.72 -13.14
CA VAL A 43 6.14 3.83 -13.64
C VAL A 43 5.08 3.45 -12.59
N LEU A 44 5.46 2.83 -11.47
CA LEU A 44 4.51 2.53 -10.40
C LEU A 44 3.93 3.82 -9.82
N ILE A 45 2.60 3.88 -9.67
CA ILE A 45 1.84 5.08 -9.24
C ILE A 45 2.48 5.73 -8.00
N GLY A 46 2.77 4.92 -6.99
CA GLY A 46 3.41 5.39 -5.77
C GLY A 46 4.79 6.04 -5.97
N ASN A 47 5.61 5.50 -6.87
CA ASN A 47 6.91 6.06 -7.19
C ASN A 47 6.79 7.36 -7.99
N LEU A 48 5.81 7.43 -8.90
CA LEU A 48 5.48 8.66 -9.63
C LEU A 48 5.03 9.77 -8.67
N ILE A 49 4.16 9.46 -7.70
CA ILE A 49 3.67 10.44 -6.72
C ILE A 49 4.82 11.01 -5.88
N ASN A 50 5.66 10.14 -5.30
CA ASN A 50 6.81 10.58 -4.49
C ASN A 50 7.82 11.41 -5.30
N THR A 51 8.05 11.03 -6.56
CA THR A 51 8.90 11.80 -7.49
C THR A 51 8.26 13.15 -7.79
N ALA A 52 6.96 13.18 -8.09
CA ALA A 52 6.24 14.41 -8.43
C ALA A 52 6.26 15.41 -7.28
N PHE A 53 6.07 14.98 -6.04
CA PHE A 53 6.17 15.86 -4.87
C PHE A 53 7.56 16.47 -4.71
N SER A 54 8.60 15.64 -4.78
CA SER A 54 9.98 16.12 -4.69
C SER A 54 10.33 17.08 -5.84
N PHE A 55 9.91 16.73 -7.07
CA PHE A 55 10.09 17.54 -8.26
C PHE A 55 9.38 18.89 -8.16
N LEU A 56 8.13 18.93 -7.68
CA LEU A 56 7.36 20.17 -7.52
C LEU A 56 8.00 21.15 -6.52
N ILE A 57 8.66 20.64 -5.47
CA ILE A 57 9.43 21.48 -4.54
C ILE A 57 10.67 22.04 -5.24
N ILE A 58 11.48 21.17 -5.86
CA ILE A 58 12.73 21.56 -6.53
C ILE A 58 12.45 22.57 -7.64
N LEU A 59 11.50 22.26 -8.53
CA LEU A 59 11.07 23.15 -9.60
C LEU A 59 10.64 24.51 -9.05
N GLY A 60 9.81 24.52 -8.01
CA GLY A 60 9.35 25.76 -7.40
C GLY A 60 10.47 26.57 -6.74
N ILE A 61 11.46 25.92 -6.11
CA ILE A 61 12.65 26.58 -5.55
C ILE A 61 13.45 27.28 -6.67
N PHE A 62 13.69 26.61 -7.79
CA PHE A 62 14.39 27.24 -8.92
C PHE A 62 13.59 28.36 -9.56
N ILE A 63 12.26 28.24 -9.68
CA ILE A 63 11.40 29.34 -10.16
C ILE A 63 11.49 30.55 -9.22
N LEU A 64 11.48 30.34 -7.90
CA LEU A 64 11.62 31.43 -6.92
C LEU A 64 12.99 32.11 -7.04
N PHE A 65 14.05 31.33 -7.28
CA PHE A 65 15.40 31.84 -7.55
C PHE A 65 15.43 32.73 -8.81
N PHE A 66 14.99 32.20 -9.97
CA PHE A 66 15.02 32.95 -11.23
C PHE A 66 14.13 34.19 -11.23
N LYS A 67 13.00 34.15 -10.51
CA LYS A 67 12.10 35.30 -10.36
C LYS A 67 12.55 36.30 -9.28
N SER A 68 13.66 36.06 -8.59
CA SER A 68 14.16 36.91 -7.49
C SER A 68 13.08 37.21 -6.46
N VAL A 69 12.27 36.20 -6.09
CA VAL A 69 11.21 36.37 -5.09
C VAL A 69 11.83 36.33 -3.69
N SER A 70 11.48 37.29 -2.83
CA SER A 70 11.96 37.30 -1.45
C SER A 70 11.32 36.16 -0.64
N VAL A 71 12.15 35.32 -0.02
CA VAL A 71 11.72 34.16 0.75
C VAL A 71 12.32 34.15 2.15
N SER A 72 11.68 33.42 3.05
CA SER A 72 12.20 33.20 4.40
C SER A 72 13.06 31.93 4.42
N LEU A 73 14.36 32.10 4.27
CA LEU A 73 15.30 30.99 4.13
C LEU A 73 15.28 30.03 5.34
N SER A 74 15.07 30.54 6.57
CA SER A 74 14.98 29.67 7.75
C SER A 74 13.75 28.77 7.76
N ILE A 75 12.64 29.15 7.11
CA ILE A 75 11.50 28.21 6.93
C ILE A 75 11.88 27.10 5.96
N PHE A 76 12.57 27.42 4.87
CA PHE A 76 12.97 26.39 3.90
C PHE A 76 13.94 25.38 4.54
N TYR A 77 14.90 25.87 5.34
CA TYR A 77 15.77 24.98 6.11
C TYR A 77 15.03 24.20 7.20
N LEU A 78 14.08 24.82 7.91
CA LEU A 78 13.24 24.12 8.88
C LEU A 78 12.46 22.97 8.23
N LEU A 79 11.78 23.22 7.11
CA LEU A 79 11.00 22.20 6.40
C LEU A 79 11.89 21.09 5.86
N THR A 80 13.05 21.45 5.30
CA THR A 80 14.04 20.47 4.85
C THR A 80 14.55 19.63 6.03
N GLY A 81 14.82 20.23 7.18
CA GLY A 81 15.21 19.54 8.41
C GLY A 81 14.13 18.59 8.93
N LEU A 82 12.86 19.02 8.94
CA LEU A 82 11.72 18.17 9.31
C LEU A 82 11.55 16.97 8.38
N LEU A 83 11.73 17.16 7.06
CA LEU A 83 11.71 16.04 6.10
C LEU A 83 12.79 14.99 6.43
N ASN A 84 14.01 15.43 6.73
CA ASN A 84 15.08 14.52 7.13
C ASN A 84 14.77 13.83 8.46
N LEU A 85 14.27 14.58 9.45
CA LEU A 85 13.94 14.07 10.77
C LEU A 85 12.88 12.97 10.70
N PHE A 86 11.77 13.21 10.00
CA PHE A 86 10.69 12.22 9.89
C PHE A 86 11.12 11.00 9.08
N LEU A 87 11.91 11.19 8.02
CA LEU A 87 12.46 10.07 7.26
C LEU A 87 13.46 9.24 8.09
N LEU A 88 14.28 9.89 8.93
CA LEU A 88 15.17 9.21 9.85
C LEU A 88 14.40 8.44 10.94
N MET A 89 13.34 9.04 11.50
CA MET A 89 12.47 8.39 12.47
C MET A 89 11.86 7.11 11.89
N VAL A 90 11.39 7.14 10.65
CA VAL A 90 10.92 5.95 9.92
C VAL A 90 11.99 4.86 9.88
N VAL A 91 13.22 5.22 9.50
CA VAL A 91 14.32 4.26 9.37
C VAL A 91 14.57 3.59 10.70
N ILE A 92 14.73 4.41 11.73
CA ILE A 92 14.95 3.94 13.10
C ILE A 92 13.82 3.00 13.50
N LEU A 93 12.55 3.39 13.34
CA LEU A 93 11.41 2.55 13.70
C LEU A 93 11.30 1.26 12.89
N THR A 94 11.75 1.25 11.64
CA THR A 94 11.74 0.05 10.78
C THR A 94 12.85 -0.93 11.16
N PHE A 95 14.01 -0.44 11.62
CA PHE A 95 15.14 -1.28 12.03
C PHE A 95 15.12 -1.67 13.52
N LEU A 96 14.48 -0.85 14.36
CA LEU A 96 14.21 -1.18 15.75
C LEU A 96 13.11 -2.25 15.79
N ASN A 97 13.48 -3.50 15.56
CA ASN A 97 12.66 -4.69 15.84
C ASN A 97 12.48 -4.84 17.37
N ILE A 98 11.87 -3.84 18.02
CA ILE A 98 11.52 -3.93 19.44
C ILE A 98 10.39 -4.96 19.51
N PRO A 99 10.58 -6.07 20.26
CA PRO A 99 9.51 -7.03 20.49
C PRO A 99 8.43 -6.33 21.33
N SER A 100 7.44 -5.74 20.67
CA SER A 100 6.30 -5.16 21.36
C SER A 100 5.44 -6.30 21.89
N GLN A 101 5.13 -6.28 23.19
CA GLN A 101 3.96 -7.01 23.70
C GLN A 101 2.75 -6.63 22.83
N GLU A 102 1.90 -7.60 22.51
CA GLU A 102 0.82 -7.57 21.51
C GLU A 102 -0.31 -6.57 21.83
N TYR A 103 0.01 -5.28 21.93
CA TYR A 103 -0.97 -4.21 21.93
C TYR A 103 -1.31 -3.87 20.48
N TYR A 104 -2.35 -4.52 19.96
CA TYR A 104 -2.91 -4.22 18.65
C TYR A 104 -3.88 -3.03 18.77
N LEU A 105 -3.58 -1.94 18.05
CA LEU A 105 -4.55 -0.86 17.83
C LEU A 105 -5.07 -0.99 16.40
N LEU A 106 -6.38 -1.17 16.22
CA LEU A 106 -7.00 -1.33 14.90
C LEU A 106 -6.33 -2.43 14.05
N SER A 107 -5.98 -3.57 14.65
CA SER A 107 -5.25 -4.69 14.01
C SER A 107 -3.83 -4.37 13.52
N LEU A 108 -3.25 -3.23 13.90
CA LEU A 108 -1.86 -2.87 13.66
C LEU A 108 -1.04 -2.96 14.95
N SER A 109 0.21 -3.39 14.84
CA SER A 109 1.13 -3.34 15.98
C SER A 109 1.45 -1.89 16.35
N PHE A 110 1.78 -1.64 17.61
CA PHE A 110 2.19 -0.30 18.07
C PHE A 110 3.31 0.31 17.21
N MET A 111 4.30 -0.50 16.82
CA MET A 111 5.39 -0.06 15.94
C MET A 111 4.89 0.34 14.55
N GLN A 112 3.97 -0.42 13.96
CA GLN A 112 3.36 -0.06 12.67
C GLN A 112 2.62 1.27 12.73
N VAL A 113 1.90 1.54 13.83
CA VAL A 113 1.21 2.82 14.03
C VAL A 113 2.21 3.98 14.08
N LEU A 114 3.31 3.84 14.83
CA LEU A 114 4.35 4.87 14.88
C LEU A 114 5.00 5.13 13.52
N ILE A 115 5.29 4.06 12.76
CA ILE A 115 5.83 4.16 11.41
C ILE A 115 4.86 4.92 10.50
N ILE A 116 3.56 4.58 10.52
CA ILE A 116 2.52 5.25 9.73
C ILE A 116 2.42 6.73 10.12
N ILE A 117 2.50 7.08 11.41
CA ILE A 117 2.47 8.47 11.87
C ILE A 117 3.70 9.23 11.37
N ALA A 118 4.90 8.69 11.53
CA ALA A 118 6.14 9.32 11.07
C ALA A 118 6.10 9.59 9.56
N PHE A 119 5.61 8.62 8.79
CA PHE A 119 5.41 8.75 7.35
C PHE A 119 4.34 9.76 6.97
N GLY A 120 3.21 9.78 7.70
CA GLY A 120 2.17 10.77 7.51
C GLY A 120 2.69 12.19 7.73
N LEU A 121 3.50 12.41 8.77
CA LEU A 121 4.15 13.69 9.04
C LEU A 121 5.17 14.08 7.97
N PHE A 122 5.98 13.13 7.48
CA PHE A 122 6.85 13.35 6.33
C PHE A 122 6.05 13.83 5.11
N GLN A 123 4.96 13.13 4.77
CA GLN A 123 4.15 13.45 3.60
C GLN A 123 3.42 14.79 3.72
N LEU A 124 2.87 15.10 4.90
CA LEU A 124 2.25 16.40 5.18
C LEU A 124 3.26 17.54 5.10
N THR A 125 4.49 17.32 5.58
CA THR A 125 5.58 18.32 5.48
C THR A 125 5.94 18.58 4.01
N GLN A 126 5.98 17.55 3.16
CA GLN A 126 6.20 17.72 1.72
C GLN A 126 5.09 18.56 1.07
N LEU A 127 3.82 18.21 1.31
CA LEU A 127 2.67 18.96 0.76
C LEU A 127 2.67 20.42 1.22
N PHE A 128 2.94 20.64 2.50
CA PHE A 128 3.05 21.97 3.07
C PHE A 128 4.19 22.78 2.44
N PHE A 129 5.35 22.16 2.21
CA PHE A 129 6.49 22.80 1.56
C PHE A 129 6.19 23.17 0.10
N ILE A 130 5.59 22.25 -0.67
CA ILE A 130 5.08 22.53 -2.03
C ILE A 130 4.19 23.77 -1.97
N LEU A 131 3.18 23.78 -1.09
CA LEU A 131 2.20 24.85 -1.07
C LEU A 131 2.79 26.20 -0.65
N ILE A 132 3.74 26.26 0.29
CA ILE A 132 4.45 27.51 0.60
C ILE A 132 5.19 28.05 -0.63
N VAL A 133 5.93 27.19 -1.32
CA VAL A 133 6.72 27.56 -2.50
C VAL A 133 5.81 28.10 -3.60
N TRP A 134 4.75 27.38 -3.93
CA TRP A 134 3.84 27.76 -5.01
C TRP A 134 2.97 28.97 -4.67
N LEU A 135 2.51 29.12 -3.42
CA LEU A 135 1.81 30.34 -2.99
C LEU A 135 2.72 31.58 -3.07
N LYS A 136 4.02 31.44 -2.77
CA LYS A 136 4.99 32.53 -2.97
C LYS A 136 5.19 32.88 -4.44
N ILE A 137 5.27 31.88 -5.33
CA ILE A 137 5.35 32.13 -6.79
C ILE A 137 4.12 32.90 -7.28
N LEU A 138 2.94 32.58 -6.74
CA LEU A 138 1.67 33.24 -7.05
C LEU A 138 1.47 34.59 -6.34
N LYS A 139 2.47 35.07 -5.58
CA LYS A 139 2.43 36.32 -4.79
C LYS A 139 1.28 36.36 -3.75
N ILE A 140 0.84 35.20 -3.26
CA ILE A 140 -0.17 35.10 -2.20
C ILE A 140 0.52 35.08 -0.84
N GLU A 141 0.62 36.23 -0.19
CA GLU A 141 1.40 36.36 1.05
C GLU A 141 0.57 36.40 2.33
N LYS A 142 -0.67 36.89 2.27
CA LYS A 142 -1.54 37.02 3.45
C LYS A 142 -1.92 35.64 3.99
N LEU A 143 -1.56 35.40 5.25
CA LEU A 143 -1.80 34.13 5.96
C LEU A 143 -1.22 32.91 5.22
N ILE A 144 -0.04 33.07 4.59
CA ILE A 144 0.55 32.05 3.73
C ILE A 144 0.66 30.67 4.41
N TYR A 145 1.08 30.61 5.68
CA TYR A 145 1.21 29.34 6.41
C TYR A 145 -0.14 28.67 6.68
N LEU A 146 -1.15 29.43 7.09
CA LEU A 146 -2.49 28.89 7.30
C LEU A 146 -3.09 28.39 5.99
N ARG A 147 -2.93 29.15 4.89
CA ARG A 147 -3.37 28.72 3.55
C ARG A 147 -2.64 27.47 3.10
N ALA A 148 -1.33 27.39 3.30
CA ALA A 148 -0.56 26.19 2.97
C ALA A 148 -1.02 24.98 3.78
N LEU A 149 -1.32 25.15 5.07
CA LEU A 149 -1.83 24.06 5.92
C LEU A 149 -3.19 23.56 5.43
N VAL A 150 -4.15 24.47 5.25
CA VAL A 150 -5.50 24.15 4.77
C VAL A 150 -5.46 23.50 3.39
N ASN A 151 -4.67 24.05 2.45
CA ASN A 151 -4.52 23.47 1.13
C ASN A 151 -3.80 22.10 1.16
N SER A 152 -2.93 21.85 2.15
CA SER A 152 -2.29 20.53 2.32
C SER A 152 -3.33 19.49 2.70
N ILE A 153 -4.26 19.84 3.59
CA ILE A 153 -5.40 18.99 3.98
C ILE A 153 -6.29 18.72 2.76
N PHE A 154 -6.66 19.75 2.00
CA PHE A 154 -7.45 19.56 0.77
C PHE A 154 -6.73 18.68 -0.27
N THR A 155 -5.41 18.83 -0.42
CA THR A 155 -4.62 18.00 -1.33
C THR A 155 -4.58 16.55 -0.86
N ALA A 156 -4.40 16.30 0.44
CA ALA A 156 -4.47 14.95 1.01
C ALA A 156 -5.87 14.32 0.81
N MET A 157 -6.94 15.12 0.98
CA MET A 157 -8.31 14.70 0.69
C MET A 157 -8.51 14.38 -0.80
N GLY A 158 -7.91 15.17 -1.69
CA GLY A 158 -7.89 14.90 -3.13
C GLY A 158 -7.21 13.58 -3.50
N LEU A 159 -6.10 13.22 -2.82
CA LEU A 159 -5.45 11.92 -2.98
C LEU A 159 -6.33 10.77 -2.50
N LEU A 160 -7.07 10.96 -1.41
CA LEU A 160 -8.06 9.96 -0.94
C LEU A 160 -9.19 9.77 -1.95
N ILE A 161 -9.71 10.85 -2.52
CA ILE A 161 -10.72 10.79 -3.58
C ILE A 161 -10.16 10.10 -4.82
N PHE A 162 -8.92 10.40 -5.21
CA PHE A 162 -8.24 9.72 -6.30
C PHE A 162 -8.10 8.21 -6.06
N ALA A 163 -7.67 7.80 -4.86
CA ALA A 163 -7.60 6.39 -4.48
C ALA A 163 -9.00 5.71 -4.50
N LEU A 164 -10.05 6.41 -4.06
CA LEU A 164 -11.42 5.92 -4.11
C LEU A 164 -11.90 5.69 -5.55
N ILE A 165 -11.66 6.64 -6.44
CA ILE A 165 -11.97 6.51 -7.86
C ILE A 165 -11.19 5.33 -8.44
N PHE A 166 -9.90 5.22 -8.11
CA PHE A 166 -9.03 4.15 -8.58
C PHE A 166 -9.54 2.75 -8.18
N ILE A 167 -9.92 2.57 -6.91
CA ILE A 167 -10.46 1.29 -6.41
C ILE A 167 -11.76 0.91 -7.13
N ASN A 168 -12.58 1.90 -7.52
CA ASN A 168 -13.83 1.67 -8.23
C ASN A 168 -13.66 1.51 -9.76
N THR A 169 -12.44 1.59 -10.30
CA THR A 169 -12.20 1.30 -11.72
C THR A 169 -12.51 -0.17 -12.02
N LYS A 170 -13.27 -0.42 -13.10
CA LYS A 170 -13.78 -1.76 -13.47
C LYS A 170 -12.72 -2.70 -14.10
N SER A 171 -11.44 -2.52 -13.77
CA SER A 171 -10.35 -3.29 -14.40
C SER A 171 -10.27 -4.76 -13.97
N ILE A 172 -10.96 -5.16 -12.89
CA ILE A 172 -10.90 -6.53 -12.39
C ILE A 172 -11.97 -7.35 -13.12
N ASN A 173 -11.50 -8.29 -13.95
CA ASN A 173 -12.36 -9.23 -14.63
C ASN A 173 -13.13 -10.07 -13.60
N ARG A 174 -14.46 -9.93 -13.59
CA ARG A 174 -15.35 -10.75 -12.78
C ARG A 174 -15.45 -12.20 -13.28
N LYS A 175 -15.05 -12.43 -14.54
CA LYS A 175 -14.90 -13.76 -15.13
C LYS A 175 -13.44 -14.15 -14.92
N GLY A 176 -13.21 -15.13 -14.05
CA GLY A 176 -11.88 -15.65 -13.71
C GLY A 176 -11.11 -16.12 -14.94
N ALA A 177 -9.87 -16.56 -14.71
CA ALA A 177 -8.94 -17.07 -15.71
C ALA A 177 -9.65 -17.78 -16.88
N THR A 178 -9.28 -17.43 -18.11
CA THR A 178 -9.75 -18.16 -19.29
C THR A 178 -9.35 -19.63 -19.16
N LEU A 179 -10.26 -20.54 -19.46
CA LEU A 179 -10.01 -21.99 -19.50
C LEU A 179 -8.77 -22.26 -20.36
N GLY A 180 -7.63 -22.44 -19.70
CA GLY A 180 -6.33 -22.58 -20.35
C GLY A 180 -5.87 -24.02 -20.30
N ASN A 181 -6.17 -24.78 -21.36
CA ASN A 181 -5.56 -26.05 -21.79
C ASN A 181 -4.71 -26.79 -20.74
N ASN A 182 -5.29 -27.79 -20.05
CA ASN A 182 -4.62 -28.92 -19.36
C ASN A 182 -3.39 -28.62 -18.48
N LYS A 183 -3.18 -27.38 -18.02
CA LYS A 183 -1.99 -26.99 -17.24
C LYS A 183 -2.34 -26.81 -15.76
N PRO A 184 -1.42 -27.14 -14.83
CA PRO A 184 -1.68 -27.03 -13.40
C PRO A 184 -1.91 -25.56 -13.03
N SER A 185 -3.09 -25.29 -12.51
CA SER A 185 -3.56 -23.98 -12.09
C SER A 185 -4.00 -24.03 -10.63
N ILE A 186 -3.74 -22.95 -9.88
CA ILE A 186 -4.04 -22.89 -8.45
C ILE A 186 -4.84 -21.63 -8.10
N ALA A 187 -5.90 -21.81 -7.32
CA ALA A 187 -6.58 -20.71 -6.65
C ALA A 187 -5.93 -20.43 -5.30
N VAL A 188 -5.56 -19.18 -5.04
CA VAL A 188 -5.03 -18.73 -3.75
C VAL A 188 -6.11 -17.90 -3.05
N VAL A 189 -6.59 -18.39 -1.91
CA VAL A 189 -7.57 -17.70 -1.08
C VAL A 189 -6.83 -16.81 -0.08
N LEU A 190 -6.97 -15.49 -0.24
CA LEU A 190 -6.41 -14.54 0.72
C LEU A 190 -7.24 -14.54 2.00
N GLY A 191 -6.52 -14.49 3.13
CA GLY A 191 -7.05 -14.36 4.48
C GLY A 191 -7.90 -13.11 4.70
N ALA A 192 -8.76 -13.11 5.71
CA ALA A 192 -9.70 -12.02 5.98
C ALA A 192 -9.95 -11.80 7.48
N ALA A 193 -10.83 -12.61 8.08
CA ALA A 193 -11.07 -12.58 9.52
C ALA A 193 -11.71 -13.90 9.97
N VAL A 194 -11.29 -14.37 11.14
CA VAL A 194 -11.95 -15.41 11.94
C VAL A 194 -12.83 -14.71 12.98
N TRP A 195 -14.00 -15.27 13.24
CA TRP A 195 -14.91 -14.84 14.30
C TRP A 195 -14.90 -15.85 15.43
N SER A 196 -15.48 -15.45 16.56
CA SER A 196 -15.68 -16.30 17.74
C SER A 196 -16.17 -17.71 17.36
N ASP A 197 -15.71 -18.71 18.11
CA ASP A 197 -15.90 -20.14 17.84
C ASP A 197 -15.19 -20.67 16.59
N ASN A 198 -14.12 -20.01 16.13
CA ASN A 198 -13.37 -20.40 14.93
C ASN A 198 -14.23 -20.47 13.66
N LYS A 199 -15.17 -19.53 13.52
CA LYS A 199 -16.04 -19.44 12.34
C LYS A 199 -15.44 -18.48 11.31
N PRO A 200 -15.51 -18.79 10.00
CA PRO A 200 -15.08 -17.82 9.00
C PRO A 200 -16.01 -16.61 9.03
N SER A 201 -15.43 -15.40 8.96
CA SER A 201 -16.22 -14.22 8.64
C SER A 201 -16.91 -14.38 7.27
N PRO A 202 -17.97 -13.61 6.96
CA PRO A 202 -18.63 -13.66 5.66
C PRO A 202 -17.64 -13.48 4.50
N SER A 203 -16.72 -12.52 4.63
CA SER A 203 -15.66 -12.30 3.64
C SER A 203 -14.80 -13.57 3.42
N LEU A 204 -14.30 -14.18 4.49
CA LEU A 204 -13.50 -15.41 4.40
C LEU A 204 -14.31 -16.54 3.75
N ALA A 205 -15.54 -16.76 4.21
CA ALA A 205 -16.42 -17.81 3.69
C ALA A 205 -16.72 -17.63 2.20
N PHE A 206 -17.06 -16.42 1.74
CA PHE A 206 -17.35 -16.16 0.32
C PHE A 206 -16.12 -16.30 -0.59
N ARG A 207 -14.92 -16.00 -0.09
CA ARG A 207 -13.67 -16.25 -0.84
C ARG A 207 -13.39 -17.74 -0.98
N VAL A 208 -13.59 -18.50 0.09
CA VAL A 208 -13.44 -19.96 0.06
C VAL A 208 -14.50 -20.61 -0.85
N ASP A 209 -15.75 -20.13 -0.79
CA ASP A 209 -16.83 -20.57 -1.68
C ASP A 209 -16.48 -20.32 -3.14
N LYS A 210 -15.89 -19.16 -3.46
CA LYS A 210 -15.42 -18.87 -4.81
C LYS A 210 -14.30 -19.79 -5.26
N ALA A 211 -13.38 -20.18 -4.37
CA ALA A 211 -12.34 -21.15 -4.70
C ALA A 211 -12.92 -22.53 -5.02
N ALA A 212 -13.91 -22.97 -4.24
CA ALA A 212 -14.62 -24.22 -4.49
C ALA A 212 -15.41 -24.18 -5.81
N GLU A 213 -16.03 -23.05 -6.15
CA GLU A 213 -16.70 -22.80 -7.44
C GLU A 213 -15.71 -22.99 -8.61
N LEU A 214 -14.60 -22.24 -8.60
CA LEU A 214 -13.58 -22.31 -9.67
C LEU A 214 -12.97 -23.72 -9.82
N HIS A 215 -12.78 -24.45 -8.70
CA HIS A 215 -12.30 -25.81 -8.75
C HIS A 215 -13.33 -26.78 -9.35
N LYS A 216 -14.61 -26.65 -8.98
CA LYS A 216 -15.70 -27.49 -9.52
C LYS A 216 -15.95 -27.24 -11.00
N GLU A 217 -15.76 -26.00 -11.45
CA GLU A 217 -15.82 -25.62 -12.87
C GLU A 217 -14.59 -26.06 -13.68
N GLY A 218 -13.58 -26.65 -13.03
CA GLY A 218 -12.35 -27.09 -13.70
C GLY A 218 -11.42 -25.95 -14.12
N ILE A 219 -11.66 -24.72 -13.64
CA ILE A 219 -10.82 -23.54 -13.91
C ILE A 219 -9.50 -23.63 -13.14
N VAL A 220 -9.52 -24.22 -11.94
CA VAL A 220 -8.32 -24.50 -11.13
C VAL A 220 -8.26 -25.95 -10.67
N ASN A 221 -7.06 -26.52 -10.56
CA ASN A 221 -6.86 -27.92 -10.14
C ASN A 221 -6.51 -28.06 -8.65
N LYS A 222 -5.88 -27.02 -8.08
CA LYS A 222 -5.47 -26.97 -6.67
C LYS A 222 -5.97 -25.70 -6.02
N ILE A 223 -6.05 -25.71 -4.69
CA ILE A 223 -6.44 -24.57 -3.88
C ILE A 223 -5.40 -24.38 -2.79
N GLN A 224 -4.84 -23.18 -2.69
CA GLN A 224 -4.00 -22.73 -1.59
C GLN A 224 -4.84 -21.84 -0.67
N LEU A 225 -4.96 -22.22 0.59
CA LEU A 225 -5.53 -21.39 1.65
C LEU A 225 -4.38 -20.70 2.40
N THR A 226 -4.53 -19.40 2.68
CA THR A 226 -3.49 -18.59 3.31
C THR A 226 -4.04 -17.79 4.48
N GLY A 227 -3.16 -17.40 5.40
CA GLY A 227 -3.47 -16.55 6.54
C GLY A 227 -3.25 -17.25 7.88
N GLY A 228 -2.57 -16.54 8.78
CA GLY A 228 -2.23 -17.01 10.13
C GLY A 228 -3.34 -16.85 11.15
N SER A 229 -2.98 -17.02 12.42
CA SER A 229 -3.90 -17.00 13.57
C SER A 229 -3.76 -15.72 14.38
N ALA A 230 -4.88 -15.24 14.92
CA ALA A 230 -4.88 -14.35 16.08
C ALA A 230 -4.68 -15.18 17.37
N PRO A 231 -4.17 -14.59 18.46
CA PRO A 231 -4.00 -15.29 19.73
C PRO A 231 -5.31 -15.94 20.22
N GLY A 232 -5.27 -17.26 20.46
CA GLY A 232 -6.43 -18.01 20.97
C GLY A 232 -7.43 -18.49 19.91
N GLU A 233 -7.18 -18.22 18.62
CA GLU A 233 -8.03 -18.66 17.51
C GLU A 233 -7.27 -19.60 16.55
N LEU A 234 -8.00 -20.41 15.79
CA LEU A 234 -7.44 -21.12 14.65
C LEU A 234 -6.97 -20.14 13.57
N SER A 235 -5.98 -20.54 12.78
CA SER A 235 -5.55 -19.73 11.65
C SER A 235 -6.66 -19.57 10.60
N GLU A 236 -6.63 -18.45 9.89
CA GLU A 236 -7.55 -18.20 8.77
C GLU A 236 -7.52 -19.34 7.74
N ALA A 237 -6.34 -19.90 7.49
CA ALA A 237 -6.17 -21.05 6.62
C ALA A 237 -6.81 -22.34 7.15
N GLU A 238 -6.75 -22.60 8.46
CA GLU A 238 -7.41 -23.76 9.08
C GLU A 238 -8.93 -23.63 9.10
N VAL A 239 -9.44 -22.45 9.45
CA VAL A 239 -10.88 -22.16 9.41
C VAL A 239 -11.39 -22.30 7.97
N SER A 240 -10.62 -21.81 7.00
CA SER A 240 -10.93 -21.98 5.57
C SER A 240 -10.91 -23.44 5.15
N LEU A 241 -9.99 -24.25 5.67
CA LEU A 241 -9.92 -25.68 5.37
C LEU A 241 -11.17 -26.40 5.88
N ASN A 242 -11.57 -26.13 7.13
CA ASN A 242 -12.78 -26.70 7.72
C ASN A 242 -14.04 -26.31 6.93
N HIS A 243 -14.08 -25.08 6.40
CA HIS A 243 -15.20 -24.61 5.58
C HIS A 243 -15.22 -25.24 4.19
N ILE A 244 -14.07 -25.33 3.50
CA ILE A 244 -14.01 -25.84 2.12
C ILE A 244 -14.26 -27.35 2.02
N LEU A 245 -13.85 -28.13 3.03
CA LEU A 245 -14.11 -29.58 3.07
C LEU A 245 -15.62 -29.87 3.08
N LYS A 246 -16.42 -29.03 3.75
CA LYS A 246 -17.89 -29.12 3.74
C LYS A 246 -18.51 -28.85 2.36
N LYS A 247 -17.75 -28.26 1.43
CA LYS A 247 -18.18 -28.04 0.04
C LYS A 247 -17.86 -29.22 -0.88
N GLY A 248 -17.29 -30.32 -0.35
CA GLY A 248 -17.00 -31.53 -1.11
C GLY A 248 -15.72 -31.48 -1.94
N ILE A 249 -14.79 -30.56 -1.61
CA ILE A 249 -13.45 -30.55 -2.24
C ILE A 249 -12.54 -31.54 -1.51
N SER A 250 -11.86 -32.42 -2.26
CA SER A 250 -10.92 -33.39 -1.68
C SER A 250 -9.74 -32.68 -0.98
N ARG A 251 -9.35 -33.19 0.19
CA ARG A 251 -8.22 -32.69 0.98
C ARG A 251 -6.90 -32.72 0.19
N ASP A 252 -6.75 -33.66 -0.74
CA ASP A 252 -5.55 -33.81 -1.58
C ASP A 252 -5.38 -32.66 -2.59
N ASN A 253 -6.45 -31.91 -2.86
CA ASN A 253 -6.43 -30.75 -3.73
C ASN A 253 -6.18 -29.43 -2.99
N ILE A 254 -6.03 -29.48 -1.66
CA ILE A 254 -5.96 -28.29 -0.82
C ILE A 254 -4.61 -28.21 -0.12
N TRP A 255 -3.96 -27.06 -0.23
CA TRP A 255 -2.75 -26.71 0.51
C TRP A 255 -3.06 -25.58 1.49
N ILE A 256 -2.32 -25.52 2.59
CA ILE A 256 -2.52 -24.52 3.64
C ILE A 256 -1.20 -23.85 4.02
N GLU A 257 -1.26 -22.55 4.30
CA GLU A 257 -0.16 -21.70 4.75
C GLU A 257 -0.69 -20.87 5.91
N LYS A 258 -0.03 -20.93 7.08
CA LYS A 258 -0.57 -20.42 8.36
C LYS A 258 0.27 -19.32 9.01
N ASN A 259 1.30 -18.82 8.33
CA ASN A 259 2.27 -17.91 8.94
C ASN A 259 2.07 -16.46 8.48
N THR A 260 1.52 -16.24 7.29
CA THR A 260 1.36 -14.89 6.75
C THR A 260 0.23 -14.13 7.44
N THR A 261 0.50 -12.87 7.82
CA THR A 261 -0.44 -12.01 8.57
C THR A 261 -0.90 -10.78 7.79
N SER A 262 -0.32 -10.54 6.62
CA SER A 262 -0.66 -9.39 5.76
C SER A 262 -0.82 -9.80 4.29
N THR A 263 -1.59 -9.01 3.54
CA THR A 263 -1.72 -9.18 2.08
C THR A 263 -0.35 -9.17 1.38
N ILE A 264 0.58 -8.32 1.85
CA ILE A 264 1.94 -8.23 1.32
C ILE A 264 2.69 -9.54 1.51
N GLU A 265 2.65 -10.11 2.71
CA GLU A 265 3.27 -11.40 3.02
C GLU A 265 2.64 -12.54 2.20
N GLN A 266 1.32 -12.55 2.06
CA GLN A 266 0.60 -13.53 1.24
C GLN A 266 1.04 -13.46 -0.23
N VAL A 267 1.15 -12.26 -0.82
CA VAL A 267 1.65 -12.10 -2.21
C VAL A 267 3.11 -12.53 -2.33
N ARG A 268 3.95 -12.25 -1.34
CA ARG A 268 5.35 -12.72 -1.31
C ARG A 268 5.43 -14.24 -1.21
N PHE A 269 4.58 -14.87 -0.40
CA PHE A 269 4.45 -16.32 -0.33
C PHE A 269 4.07 -16.88 -1.71
N VAL A 270 3.05 -16.31 -2.36
CA VAL A 270 2.64 -16.72 -3.72
C VAL A 270 3.81 -16.64 -4.71
N LYS A 271 4.55 -15.52 -4.70
CA LYS A 271 5.72 -15.34 -5.57
C LYS A 271 6.76 -16.45 -5.35
N LYS A 272 7.15 -16.66 -4.09
CA LYS A 272 8.26 -17.55 -3.73
C LYS A 272 7.88 -19.02 -3.87
N GLU A 273 6.73 -19.40 -3.33
CA GLU A 273 6.37 -20.80 -3.13
C GLU A 273 5.60 -21.37 -4.33
N LEU A 274 4.76 -20.58 -5.00
CA LEU A 274 3.91 -21.08 -6.09
C LEU A 274 4.48 -20.77 -7.48
N ILE A 275 5.02 -19.55 -7.66
CA ILE A 275 5.50 -19.09 -8.98
C ILE A 275 6.97 -19.44 -9.22
N GLN A 276 7.88 -19.04 -8.32
CA GLN A 276 9.32 -19.24 -8.53
C GLN A 276 9.73 -20.72 -8.51
N LYS A 277 9.04 -21.54 -7.71
CA LYS A 277 9.21 -23.01 -7.73
C LYS A 277 8.60 -23.70 -8.96
N LYS A 278 8.00 -22.92 -9.89
CA LYS A 278 7.38 -23.38 -11.15
C LYS A 278 6.37 -24.51 -10.95
N GLN A 279 5.63 -24.49 -9.84
CA GLN A 279 4.64 -25.52 -9.52
C GLN A 279 3.35 -25.35 -10.34
N PHE A 280 3.04 -24.11 -10.74
CA PHE A 280 1.81 -23.77 -11.44
C PHE A 280 2.08 -22.83 -12.62
N ASN A 281 1.32 -23.01 -13.69
CA ASN A 281 1.38 -22.17 -14.87
C ASN A 281 0.52 -20.91 -14.75
N SER A 282 -0.55 -20.98 -13.95
CA SER A 282 -1.42 -19.85 -13.64
C SER A 282 -1.79 -19.87 -12.16
N VAL A 283 -1.86 -18.66 -11.59
CA VAL A 283 -2.27 -18.43 -10.21
C VAL A 283 -3.46 -17.47 -10.24
N VAL A 284 -4.56 -17.86 -9.60
CA VAL A 284 -5.75 -17.03 -9.44
C VAL A 284 -5.86 -16.61 -7.98
N ILE A 285 -5.66 -15.33 -7.68
CA ILE A 285 -5.80 -14.81 -6.32
C ILE A 285 -7.25 -14.38 -6.09
N ILE A 286 -7.84 -14.89 -5.02
CA ILE A 286 -9.24 -14.68 -4.67
C ILE A 286 -9.33 -13.73 -3.46
N SER A 287 -10.11 -12.67 -3.63
CA SER A 287 -10.44 -11.74 -2.54
C SER A 287 -11.76 -11.03 -2.81
N ASP A 288 -12.15 -10.07 -1.96
CA ASP A 288 -13.36 -9.28 -2.18
C ASP A 288 -13.11 -8.14 -3.17
N ILE A 289 -14.16 -7.75 -3.90
CA ILE A 289 -14.07 -6.76 -4.99
C ILE A 289 -13.43 -5.42 -4.56
N TYR A 290 -13.73 -4.92 -3.36
CA TYR A 290 -13.17 -3.67 -2.84
C TYR A 290 -11.68 -3.79 -2.48
N HIS A 291 -11.18 -5.00 -2.20
CA HIS A 291 -9.80 -5.26 -1.78
C HIS A 291 -8.89 -5.61 -2.97
N LEU A 292 -9.45 -6.18 -4.04
CA LEU A 292 -8.68 -6.70 -5.16
C LEU A 292 -7.82 -5.66 -5.90
N GLN A 293 -8.21 -4.38 -5.93
CA GLN A 293 -7.36 -3.36 -6.58
C GLN A 293 -6.05 -3.15 -5.80
N ARG A 294 -6.09 -3.15 -4.47
CA ARG A 294 -4.85 -3.10 -3.67
C ARG A 294 -4.03 -4.37 -3.83
N VAL A 295 -4.67 -5.54 -3.86
CA VAL A 295 -3.99 -6.81 -4.16
C VAL A 295 -3.28 -6.75 -5.52
N LYS A 296 -3.93 -6.18 -6.54
CA LYS A 296 -3.35 -5.97 -7.87
C LYS A 296 -2.11 -5.09 -7.82
N GLU A 297 -2.17 -3.97 -7.11
CA GLU A 297 -1.04 -3.04 -6.97
C GLU A 297 0.13 -3.68 -6.21
N ILE A 298 -0.16 -4.50 -5.19
CA ILE A 298 0.85 -5.29 -4.47
C ILE A 298 1.47 -6.35 -5.40
N CYS A 299 0.66 -7.09 -6.16
CA CYS A 299 1.16 -8.05 -7.16
C CYS A 299 2.04 -7.36 -8.19
N ASN A 300 1.58 -6.21 -8.71
CA ASN A 300 2.34 -5.37 -9.62
C ASN A 300 3.69 -5.03 -8.99
N PHE A 301 3.74 -4.47 -7.78
CA PHE A 301 4.95 -4.10 -7.05
C PHE A 301 5.96 -5.26 -6.92
N TYR A 302 5.49 -6.47 -6.61
CA TYR A 302 6.35 -7.65 -6.52
C TYR A 302 6.65 -8.35 -7.85
N ASN A 303 6.13 -7.82 -8.97
CA ASN A 303 6.20 -8.43 -10.30
C ASN A 303 5.59 -9.85 -10.33
N VAL A 304 4.48 -10.02 -9.61
CA VAL A 304 3.67 -11.24 -9.56
C VAL A 304 2.60 -11.16 -10.63
N LYS A 305 2.68 -12.07 -11.61
CA LYS A 305 1.63 -12.25 -12.62
C LYS A 305 0.60 -13.25 -12.09
N ALA A 306 -0.53 -12.73 -11.66
CA ALA A 306 -1.66 -13.53 -11.19
C ALA A 306 -2.97 -12.96 -11.73
N ASP A 307 -3.89 -13.84 -12.05
CA ASP A 307 -5.29 -13.47 -12.31
C ASP A 307 -5.98 -13.17 -10.99
N LEU A 308 -6.99 -12.30 -11.03
CA LEU A 308 -7.74 -11.90 -9.84
C LEU A 308 -9.20 -12.32 -9.99
N ALA A 309 -9.76 -12.92 -8.95
CA ALA A 309 -11.17 -13.31 -8.92
C ALA A 309 -11.87 -12.74 -7.68
N ALA A 310 -12.98 -12.05 -7.91
CA ALA A 310 -13.82 -11.52 -6.85
C ALA A 310 -14.67 -12.63 -6.23
N SER A 311 -14.76 -12.62 -4.90
CA SER A 311 -15.78 -13.36 -4.17
C SER A 311 -17.18 -12.86 -4.54
N ASN A 312 -18.18 -13.71 -4.34
CA ASN A 312 -19.59 -13.35 -4.55
C ASN A 312 -20.19 -12.62 -3.32
N LEU A 313 -19.34 -12.01 -2.48
CA LEU A 313 -19.76 -11.32 -1.28
C LEU A 313 -20.66 -10.13 -1.63
N ASN A 314 -21.89 -10.16 -1.13
CA ASN A 314 -22.83 -9.05 -1.22
C ASN A 314 -22.94 -8.35 0.14
N LEU A 315 -22.62 -7.06 0.18
CA LEU A 315 -22.62 -6.27 1.40
C LEU A 315 -23.69 -5.18 1.33
N ARG A 316 -24.19 -4.78 2.51
CA ARG A 316 -24.99 -3.56 2.65
C ARG A 316 -24.13 -2.32 2.33
N THR A 317 -24.76 -1.29 1.78
CA THR A 317 -24.11 -0.06 1.29
C THR A 317 -23.22 0.63 2.32
N ASP A 318 -23.63 0.66 3.60
CA ASP A 318 -22.86 1.21 4.71
C ASP A 318 -21.50 0.49 4.89
N LYS A 319 -21.51 -0.85 4.87
CA LYS A 319 -20.30 -1.67 4.95
C LYS A 319 -19.42 -1.50 3.71
N ILE A 320 -20.02 -1.39 2.53
CA ILE A 320 -19.26 -1.13 1.29
C ILE A 320 -18.45 0.17 1.42
N ILE A 321 -19.10 1.26 1.84
CA ILE A 321 -18.44 2.56 2.02
C ILE A 321 -17.31 2.44 3.06
N PHE A 322 -17.57 1.80 4.20
CA PHE A 322 -16.56 1.60 5.23
C PHE A 322 -15.33 0.84 4.71
N TYR A 323 -15.53 -0.31 4.04
CA TYR A 323 -14.42 -1.09 3.49
C TYR A 323 -13.71 -0.34 2.38
N GLN A 324 -14.42 0.37 1.50
CA GLN A 324 -13.79 1.18 0.46
C GLN A 324 -12.90 2.27 1.05
N LEU A 325 -13.37 3.03 2.05
CA LEU A 325 -12.56 4.05 2.71
C LEU A 325 -11.32 3.44 3.39
N ARG A 326 -11.48 2.30 4.07
CA ARG A 326 -10.35 1.57 4.65
C ARG A 326 -9.33 1.16 3.59
N GLU A 327 -9.79 0.59 2.48
CA GLU A 327 -8.91 0.17 1.38
C GLU A 327 -8.27 1.37 0.65
N CYS A 328 -8.92 2.54 0.58
CA CYS A 328 -8.31 3.77 0.05
C CYS A 328 -7.12 4.20 0.89
N THR A 329 -7.29 4.24 2.21
CA THR A 329 -6.21 4.60 3.13
C THR A 329 -5.07 3.60 3.04
N ALA A 330 -5.37 2.30 3.06
CA ALA A 330 -4.35 1.26 2.91
C ALA A 330 -3.64 1.32 1.54
N LEU A 331 -4.37 1.64 0.47
CA LEU A 331 -3.79 1.78 -0.87
C LEU A 331 -2.86 2.99 -0.97
N LEU A 332 -3.22 4.13 -0.36
CA LEU A 332 -2.34 5.30 -0.30
C LEU A 332 -1.07 5.02 0.50
N LEU A 333 -1.19 4.37 1.67
CA LEU A 333 -0.04 3.95 2.46
C LEU A 333 0.87 3.01 1.65
N PHE A 334 0.28 2.05 0.93
CA PHE A 334 1.01 1.16 0.05
C PHE A 334 1.68 1.89 -1.12
N TRP A 335 1.00 2.81 -1.79
CA TRP A 335 1.60 3.57 -2.88
C TRP A 335 2.76 4.44 -2.39
N LEU A 336 2.56 5.20 -1.32
CA LEU A 336 3.58 6.12 -0.85
C LEU A 336 4.77 5.39 -0.23
N PHE A 337 4.55 4.25 0.45
CA PHE A 337 5.59 3.62 1.30
C PHE A 337 5.69 2.09 1.24
N ALA A 338 4.87 1.42 0.44
CA ALA A 338 4.75 -0.04 0.36
C ALA A 338 4.31 -0.73 1.67
N LEU A 339 3.67 0.01 2.60
CA LEU A 339 3.10 -0.52 3.84
C LEU A 339 1.72 -1.17 3.67
#